data_AF-X1RA32-F1
#
_entry.id   AF-X1RA32-F1
#
_cell.length_a   1.000
_cell.length_b   1.000
_cell.length_c   1.000
_cell.angle_alpha   90.00
_cell.angle_beta   90.00
_cell.angle_gamma   90.00
#
_symmetry.space_group_name_H-M   'P 1'
#
loop_
_entity.id
_entity.type
_entity.pdbx_description
1 polymer ?
#
loop_
_entity_poly.entity_id
_entity_poly.type
_entity_poly.pdbx_seq_one_letter_code
_entity_poly.pdbx_strand_id
1 'polypeptide(L)'
;ARRNEIEIMSLTGATSWFIKWPFIIEGFLQGFISAILSIIILYKFYFFAINKVHQVIPFLPLVVGNMDLLPIGIAILLLGSLVGILGSMFSVGKYLDV
;
A
#
# COMPACT_ATOMS: atom_id res chain seq x y z
N ALA A 1 15.22 5.93 -17.60
CA ALA A 1 14.53 4.63 -17.45
C ALA A 1 13.09 4.74 -17.93
N ARG A 2 12.14 5.28 -17.14
CA ARG A 2 10.69 5.34 -17.50
C ARG A 2 10.36 6.04 -18.83
N ARG A 3 11.07 7.11 -19.20
CA ARG A 3 10.87 7.81 -20.48
C ARG A 3 11.11 6.88 -21.69
N ASN A 4 12.15 6.06 -21.64
CA ASN A 4 12.51 5.16 -22.74
C ASN A 4 11.48 4.03 -22.90
N GLU A 5 10.92 3.51 -21.79
CA GLU A 5 9.85 2.50 -21.84
C GLU A 5 8.57 3.07 -22.45
N ILE A 6 8.19 4.29 -22.05
CA ILE A 6 7.04 5.01 -22.61
C ILE A 6 7.27 5.26 -24.11
N GLU A 7 8.47 5.66 -24.51
CA GLU A 7 8.85 5.88 -25.91
C GLU A 7 8.73 4.58 -26.72
N ILE A 8 9.29 3.47 -26.24
CA ILE A 8 9.18 2.15 -26.90
C ILE A 8 7.70 1.76 -27.06
N MET A 9 6.88 1.93 -26.03
CA MET A 9 5.45 1.62 -26.12
C MET A 9 4.74 2.55 -27.12
N SER A 10 5.07 3.84 -27.14
CA SER A 10 4.49 4.79 -28.10
C SER A 10 4.84 4.47 -29.56
N LEU A 11 6.06 3.97 -29.82
CA LEU A 11 6.55 3.59 -31.15
C LEU A 11 5.83 2.38 -31.74
N THR A 12 5.14 1.60 -30.90
CA THR A 12 4.31 0.46 -31.33
C THR A 12 2.86 0.86 -31.64
N GLY A 13 2.52 2.15 -31.60
CA GLY A 13 1.17 2.66 -31.81
C GLY A 13 0.24 2.44 -30.61
N ALA A 14 0.80 2.18 -29.42
CA ALA A 14 0.02 2.00 -28.21
C ALA A 14 -0.70 3.30 -27.82
N THR A 15 -1.99 3.19 -27.47
CA THR A 15 -2.76 4.34 -26.96
C THR A 15 -2.23 4.80 -25.61
N SER A 16 -2.37 6.08 -25.27
CA SER A 16 -1.93 6.63 -23.98
C SER A 16 -2.52 5.90 -22.77
N TRP A 17 -3.65 5.20 -22.95
CA TRP A 17 -4.24 4.36 -21.91
C TRP A 17 -3.50 3.02 -21.74
N PHE A 18 -3.10 2.39 -22.84
CA PHE A 18 -2.33 1.15 -22.83
C PHE A 18 -0.95 1.33 -22.17
N ILE A 19 -0.34 2.50 -22.36
CA ILE A 19 0.93 2.87 -21.72
C ILE A 19 0.77 3.00 -20.20
N LYS A 20 -0.35 3.52 -19.70
CA LYS A 20 -0.57 3.80 -18.26
C LYS A 20 -0.91 2.56 -17.43
N TRP A 21 -1.61 1.59 -18.01
CA TRP A 21 -2.03 0.35 -17.35
C TRP A 21 -0.91 -0.44 -16.64
N PRO A 22 0.24 -0.76 -17.28
CA PRO A 22 1.30 -1.52 -16.62
C PRO A 22 1.83 -0.79 -15.38
N PHE A 23 1.99 0.53 -15.45
CA PHE A 23 2.45 1.32 -14.30
C PHE A 23 1.42 1.38 -13.17
N ILE A 24 0.12 1.40 -13.47
CA ILE A 24 -0.93 1.33 -12.45
C ILE A 24 -0.88 -0.01 -11.71
N ILE A 25 -0.65 -1.10 -12.44
CA ILE A 25 -0.51 -2.44 -11.85
C ILE A 25 0.74 -2.50 -10.97
N GLU A 26 1.88 -1.97 -11.41
CA GLU A 26 3.09 -1.89 -10.60
C GLU A 26 2.86 -1.07 -9.31
N GLY A 27 2.20 0.08 -9.43
CA GLY A 27 1.83 0.93 -8.29
C GLY A 27 0.93 0.23 -7.29
N PHE A 28 -0.13 -0.42 -7.80
CA PHE A 28 -1.03 -1.23 -6.98
C PHE A 28 -0.28 -2.34 -6.24
N LEU A 29 0.57 -3.11 -6.94
CA LEU A 29 1.35 -4.20 -6.35
C LEU A 29 2.27 -3.68 -5.25
N GLN A 30 2.96 -2.56 -5.49
CA GLN A 30 3.81 -1.93 -4.48
C GLN A 30 3.01 -1.47 -3.25
N GLY A 31 1.85 -0.84 -3.47
CA GLY A 31 0.94 -0.42 -2.40
C GLY A 31 0.35 -1.59 -1.61
N PHE A 32 -0.01 -2.66 -2.30
CA PHE A 32 -0.59 -3.87 -1.71
C PHE A 32 0.45 -4.63 -0.86
N ILE A 33 1.66 -4.84 -1.39
CA ILE A 33 2.74 -5.54 -0.66
C ILE A 33 3.15 -4.73 0.59
N SER A 34 3.29 -3.41 0.46
CA SER A 34 3.63 -2.54 1.60
C SER A 34 2.55 -2.53 2.67
N ALA A 35 1.26 -2.57 2.29
CA ALA A 35 0.16 -2.66 3.23
C ALA A 35 0.16 -3.99 4.00
N ILE A 36 0.36 -5.13 3.32
CA ILE A 36 0.49 -6.44 3.97
C ILE A 36 1.64 -6.43 4.97
N LEU A 37 2.80 -5.92 4.57
CA LEU A 37 3.98 -5.85 5.43
C LEU A 37 3.71 -4.96 6.66
N SER A 38 3.04 -3.82 6.47
CA SER A 38 2.65 -2.92 7.56
C SER A 38 1.67 -3.57 8.52
N ILE A 39 0.68 -4.32 8.02
CA ILE A 39 -0.27 -5.08 8.84
C ILE A 39 0.48 -6.10 9.71
N ILE A 40 1.38 -6.90 9.14
CA ILE A 40 2.16 -7.89 9.90
C ILE A 40 2.95 -7.23 11.03
N ILE A 41 3.65 -6.13 10.73
CA ILE A 41 4.44 -5.39 11.72
C ILE A 41 3.53 -4.81 12.81
N LEU A 42 2.42 -4.18 12.42
CA LEU A 42 1.48 -3.56 13.35
C LEU A 42 0.91 -4.59 14.34
N TYR A 43 0.47 -5.75 13.85
CA TYR A 43 -0.06 -6.82 14.71
C TYR A 43 1.01 -7.35 15.67
N LYS A 44 2.23 -7.64 15.19
CA LYS A 44 3.31 -8.11 16.06
C LYS A 44 3.68 -7.06 17.12
N PHE A 45 3.76 -5.80 16.72
CA PHE A 45 4.06 -4.70 17.63
C PHE A 45 2.95 -4.51 18.67
N TYR A 46 1.68 -4.59 18.25
CA TYR A 46 0.52 -4.49 19.14
C TYR A 46 0.57 -5.55 20.25
N PHE A 47 0.73 -6.82 19.89
CA PHE A 47 0.82 -7.90 20.88
C PHE A 47 2.05 -7.78 21.78
N PHE A 48 3.19 -7.35 21.23
CA PHE A 48 4.38 -7.11 22.04
C PHE A 48 4.17 -5.98 23.05
N ALA A 49 3.59 -4.86 22.62
CA ALA A 49 3.33 -3.70 23.46
C ALA A 49 2.30 -4.02 24.55
N ILE A 50 1.17 -4.67 24.20
CA ILE A 50 0.11 -4.97 25.17
C ILE A 50 0.60 -5.91 26.27
N ASN A 51 1.42 -6.92 25.92
CA ASN A 51 2.03 -7.83 26.88
C ASN A 51 2.95 -7.10 27.86
N LYS A 52 3.73 -6.14 27.37
CA LYS A 52 4.60 -5.31 28.22
C LYS A 52 3.81 -4.39 29.14
N VAL A 53 2.77 -3.74 28.62
CA VAL A 53 1.95 -2.82 29.43
C VAL A 53 1.18 -3.59 30.51
N HIS A 54 0.63 -4.77 30.20
CA HIS A 54 -0.05 -5.61 31.19
C HIS A 54 0.83 -6.04 32.36
N GLN A 55 2.13 -6.27 32.11
CA GLN A 55 3.09 -6.61 33.17
C GLN A 55 3.35 -5.44 34.13
N VAL A 56 3.26 -4.21 33.64
CA VAL A 56 3.56 -3.00 34.43
C VAL A 56 2.31 -2.44 35.09
N ILE A 57 1.16 -2.49 34.41
CA ILE A 57 -0.10 -1.90 34.85
C ILE A 57 -1.24 -2.91 34.63
N PRO A 58 -1.38 -3.92 35.51
CA PRO A 58 -2.32 -5.02 35.31
C PRO A 58 -3.80 -4.61 35.44
N PHE A 59 -4.08 -3.45 36.07
CA PHE A 59 -5.42 -2.91 36.29
C PHE A 59 -5.92 -2.01 35.16
N LEU A 60 -5.08 -1.70 34.17
CA LEU A 60 -5.53 -0.96 32.99
C LEU A 60 -6.37 -1.92 32.14
N PRO A 61 -7.65 -1.60 31.87
CA PRO A 61 -8.47 -2.39 30.95
C PRO A 61 -7.97 -2.11 29.53
N LEU A 62 -6.80 -2.65 29.19
CA LEU A 62 -6.36 -2.73 27.82
C LEU A 62 -7.34 -3.62 27.08
N VAL A 63 -7.66 -3.24 25.85
CA VAL A 63 -8.54 -4.05 25.01
C VAL A 63 -7.73 -5.25 24.51
N VAL A 64 -7.60 -6.26 25.38
CA VAL A 64 -7.03 -7.58 25.08
C VAL A 64 -8.09 -8.51 24.46
N GLY A 65 -9.36 -8.13 24.60
CA GLY A 65 -10.48 -8.86 24.04
C GLY A 65 -10.51 -8.82 22.51
N ASN A 66 -11.30 -9.74 21.97
CA ASN A 66 -11.57 -10.07 20.57
C ASN A 66 -12.12 -8.88 19.76
N MET A 67 -11.43 -7.74 19.72
CA MET A 67 -11.68 -6.76 18.68
C MET A 67 -11.32 -7.44 17.37
N ASP A 68 -12.28 -7.53 16.47
CA ASP A 68 -12.01 -7.87 15.10
C ASP A 68 -11.06 -6.79 14.57
N LEU A 69 -9.77 -7.08 14.55
CA LEU A 69 -8.73 -6.23 13.93
C LEU A 69 -8.80 -6.33 12.39
N LEU A 70 -9.70 -7.16 11.90
CA LEU A 70 -9.97 -7.46 10.49
C LEU A 70 -10.41 -6.21 9.70
N PRO A 71 -11.35 -5.36 10.17
CA PRO A 71 -11.73 -4.13 9.49
C PRO A 71 -10.58 -3.12 9.38
N ILE A 72 -9.71 -3.04 10.40
CA ILE A 72 -8.52 -2.18 10.39
C ILE A 72 -7.52 -2.70 9.34
N GLY A 73 -7.30 -4.01 9.30
CA GLY A 73 -6.45 -4.65 8.28
C GLY A 73 -6.96 -4.38 6.86
N ILE A 74 -8.28 -4.54 6.64
CA ILE A 74 -8.91 -4.24 5.35
C ILE A 74 -8.74 -2.76 5.00
N ALA A 75 -8.96 -1.84 5.94
CA ALA A 75 -8.80 -0.42 5.71
C ALA A 75 -7.35 -0.05 5.31
N ILE A 76 -6.34 -0.61 6.00
CA ILE A 76 -4.93 -0.40 5.67
C ILE A 76 -4.60 -0.94 4.27
N LEU A 77 -5.12 -2.11 3.93
CA LEU A 77 -4.91 -2.74 2.63
C LEU A 77 -5.55 -1.93 1.48
N LEU A 78 -6.78 -1.47 1.67
CA LEU A 78 -7.46 -0.59 0.72
C LEU A 78 -6.74 0.76 0.57
N LEU A 79 -6.36 1.40 1.67
CA LEU A 79 -5.67 2.68 1.63
C LEU A 79 -4.26 2.55 1.01
N GLY A 80 -3.50 1.54 1.39
CA GLY A 80 -2.16 1.31 0.84
C GLY A 80 -2.17 1.02 -0.66
N SER A 81 -3.11 0.20 -1.13
CA SER A 81 -3.30 -0.05 -2.56
C SER A 81 -3.77 1.19 -3.34
N LEU A 82 -4.71 1.97 -2.78
CA LEU A 82 -5.15 3.24 -3.37
C LEU A 82 -4.00 4.25 -3.49
N VAL A 83 -3.19 4.39 -2.44
CA VAL A 83 -2.01 5.26 -2.46
C VAL A 83 -1.00 4.79 -3.52
N GLY A 84 -0.81 3.48 -3.66
CA GLY A 84 0.05 2.90 -4.70
C GLY A 84 -0.43 3.22 -6.12
N ILE A 85 -1.74 3.06 -6.37
CA ILE A 85 -2.36 3.44 -7.65
C ILE A 85 -2.19 4.94 -7.91
N LEU A 86 -2.60 5.79 -6.98
CA LEU A 86 -2.54 7.24 -7.15
C LEU A 86 -1.10 7.72 -7.37
N GLY A 87 -0.15 7.22 -6.58
CA GLY A 87 1.28 7.53 -6.74
C GLY A 87 1.82 7.14 -8.10
N SER A 88 1.44 5.98 -8.63
CA SER A 88 1.84 5.56 -9.99
C SER A 88 1.22 6.43 -11.07
N MET A 89 -0.05 6.81 -10.94
CA MET A 89 -0.73 7.68 -11.90
C MET A 89 -0.08 9.06 -11.96
N PHE A 90 0.23 9.66 -10.80
CA PHE A 90 0.95 10.93 -10.74
C PHE A 90 2.35 10.84 -11.34
N SER A 91 3.07 9.74 -11.08
CA SER A 91 4.41 9.57 -11.63
C SER A 91 4.38 9.46 -13.15
N VAL A 92 3.41 8.79 -13.75
CA VAL A 92 3.33 8.57 -15.20
C VAL A 92 2.79 9.81 -15.91
N GLY A 93 1.78 10.47 -15.34
CA GLY A 93 1.20 11.69 -15.88
C GLY A 93 2.22 12.81 -16.07
N LYS A 94 3.22 12.92 -15.17
CA LYS A 94 4.27 13.93 -15.27
C LYS A 94 5.25 13.72 -16.44
N TYR A 95 5.39 12.50 -16.97
CA TYR A 95 6.34 12.20 -18.07
C TYR A 95 5.67 11.98 -19.43
N LEU A 96 4.34 11.96 -19.48
CA LEU A 96 3.56 11.86 -20.71
C LEU A 96 3.19 13.23 -21.30
N ASP A 97 3.40 14.32 -20.55
CA ASP A 97 3.03 15.69 -20.92
C ASP A 97 4.26 16.51 -21.40
N VAL A 98 5.10 15.88 -22.23
CA VAL A 98 6.16 16.54 -23.01
C VAL A 98 6.20 15.99 -24.42
#